data_AF-A0A368Y0Z6-F1
#
_entry.id   AF-A0A368Y0Z6-F1
#
_cell.length_a   1.000
_cell.length_b   1.000
_cell.length_c   1.000
_cell.angle_alpha   90.00
_cell.angle_beta   90.00
_cell.angle_gamma   90.00
#
_symmetry.space_group_name_H-M   'P 1'
#
loop_
_entity.id
_entity.type
_entity.pdbx_description
1 polymer ?
#
loop_
_entity_poly.entity_id
_entity_poly.type
_entity_poly.pdbx_seq_one_letter_code
_entity_poly.pdbx_strand_id
1 'polypeptide(L)'
;MPALRHIAVHVEEPRSGRFVWVLTERHADDWQPLDRARTAVPSYQRAMAEGLLALQQLVEDLDSGPRADAGHAAAPPERGRADEAPPKAAPAKGSYFGFGPAR
;
A
#
# COMPACT_ATOMS: atom_id res chain seq x y z
N MET A 1 12.94 -24.90 5.30
CA MET A 1 11.58 -24.34 5.17
C MET A 1 11.71 -22.86 4.92
N PRO A 2 10.92 -22.27 4.02
CA PRO A 2 11.02 -20.84 3.73
C PRO A 2 10.59 -19.99 4.93
N ALA A 3 11.10 -18.76 5.01
CA ALA A 3 10.79 -17.84 6.10
C ALA A 3 9.29 -17.48 6.11
N LEU A 4 8.74 -17.15 7.28
CA LEU A 4 7.35 -16.68 7.37
C LEU A 4 7.27 -15.24 6.83
N ARG A 5 6.24 -14.94 6.04
CA ARG A 5 5.91 -13.57 5.64
C ARG A 5 5.28 -12.85 6.82
N HIS A 6 5.72 -11.63 7.07
CA HIS A 6 5.22 -10.81 8.17
C HIS A 6 4.06 -9.96 7.63
N ILE A 7 2.85 -10.52 7.66
CA ILE A 7 1.64 -9.85 7.17
C ILE A 7 0.77 -9.47 8.37
N ALA A 8 0.34 -8.22 8.44
CA ALA A 8 -0.58 -7.69 9.44
C ALA A 8 -1.92 -7.34 8.78
N VAL A 9 -3.01 -7.60 9.50
CA VAL A 9 -4.35 -7.13 9.14
C VAL A 9 -4.72 -5.98 10.07
N HIS A 10 -5.14 -4.85 9.50
CA HIS A 10 -5.74 -3.76 10.26
C HIS A 10 -6.98 -3.22 9.57
N VAL A 11 -7.74 -2.40 10.28
CA VAL A 11 -8.95 -1.74 9.76
C VAL A 11 -8.76 -0.24 9.81
N GLU A 12 -9.09 0.42 8.72
CA GLU A 12 -9.12 1.87 8.59
C GLU A 12 -10.57 2.37 8.46
N GLU A 13 -10.80 3.63 8.84
CA GLU A 13 -12.08 4.33 8.68
C GLU A 13 -11.90 5.59 7.79
N PRO A 14 -11.81 5.45 6.45
CA PRO A 14 -11.54 6.59 5.56
C PRO A 14 -12.66 7.63 5.54
N ARG A 15 -13.87 7.21 5.91
CA ARG A 15 -15.04 8.07 6.11
C ARG A 15 -15.77 7.58 7.35
N SER A 16 -16.35 8.50 8.11
CA SER A 16 -17.06 8.14 9.34
C SER A 16 -18.12 7.05 9.10
N GLY A 17 -18.07 6.00 9.91
CA GLY A 17 -18.92 4.82 9.83
C GLY A 17 -18.64 3.91 8.64
N ARG A 18 -17.54 4.10 7.89
CA ARG A 18 -17.18 3.30 6.71
C ARG A 18 -15.78 2.71 6.89
N PHE A 19 -15.74 1.41 7.09
CA PHE A 19 -14.54 0.66 7.43
C PHE A 19 -14.03 -0.14 6.23
N VAL A 20 -12.71 -0.23 6.11
CA VAL A 20 -12.03 -1.09 5.14
C VAL A 20 -10.92 -1.83 5.85
N TRP A 21 -10.76 -3.12 5.56
CA TRP A 21 -9.56 -3.84 5.95
C TRP A 21 -8.40 -3.50 5.02
N VAL A 22 -7.20 -3.59 5.55
CA VAL A 22 -5.94 -3.44 4.84
C VAL A 22 -5.00 -4.56 5.32
N LEU A 23 -4.37 -5.24 4.37
CA LEU A 23 -3.26 -6.14 4.62
C LEU A 23 -1.97 -5.36 4.37
N THR A 24 -1.03 -5.43 5.30
CA THR A 24 0.30 -4.85 5.14
C THR A 24 1.36 -5.92 5.32
N GLU A 25 2.41 -5.86 4.53
CA GLU A 25 3.56 -6.75 4.63
C GLU A 25 4.81 -5.98 5.02
N ARG A 26 5.60 -6.56 5.91
CA ARG A 26 6.89 -5.99 6.29
C ARG A 26 7.94 -6.28 5.22
N HIS A 27 8.50 -5.21 4.66
CA HIS A 27 9.67 -5.27 3.78
C HIS A 27 10.84 -4.55 4.46
N ALA A 28 11.89 -5.29 4.79
CA ALA A 28 12.99 -4.82 5.65
C ALA A 28 12.44 -4.24 6.97
N ASP A 29 12.49 -2.92 7.14
CA ASP A 29 12.02 -2.22 8.35
C ASP A 29 10.73 -1.42 8.15
N ASP A 30 10.17 -1.44 6.94
CA ASP A 30 8.95 -0.73 6.60
C ASP A 30 7.75 -1.67 6.44
N TRP A 31 6.56 -1.14 6.70
CA TRP A 31 5.28 -1.82 6.43
C TRP A 31 4.64 -1.21 5.19
N GLN A 32 4.41 -2.03 4.17
CA GLN A 32 3.80 -1.58 2.92
C GLN A 32 2.43 -2.24 2.71
N PRO A 33 1.45 -1.52 2.13
CA PRO A 33 0.17 -2.11 1.78
C PRO A 33 0.34 -3.25 0.78
N LEU A 34 -0.20 -4.42 1.12
CA LEU A 34 -0.24 -5.61 0.27
C LEU A 34 -1.57 -5.71 -0.48
N ASP A 35 -2.69 -5.55 0.25
CA ASP A 35 -4.03 -5.55 -0.34
C ASP A 35 -5.01 -4.76 0.54
N ARG A 36 -6.16 -4.38 -0.01
CA ARG A 36 -7.19 -3.57 0.66
C ARG A 36 -8.59 -3.90 0.15
N ALA A 37 -9.56 -3.82 1.05
CA ALA A 37 -10.98 -3.86 0.70
C ALA A 37 -11.32 -2.83 -0.40
N ARG A 38 -11.85 -3.31 -1.52
CA ARG A 38 -12.34 -2.46 -2.63
C ARG A 38 -13.59 -1.65 -2.27
N THR A 39 -14.34 -2.09 -1.27
CA THR A 39 -15.59 -1.44 -0.84
C THR A 39 -15.63 -1.34 0.68
N ALA A 40 -15.94 -0.14 1.18
CA ALA A 40 -16.08 0.10 2.60
C ALA A 40 -17.40 -0.45 3.14
N VAL A 41 -17.36 -1.13 4.28
CA VAL A 41 -18.53 -1.70 4.96
C VAL A 41 -18.91 -0.85 6.18
N PRO A 42 -20.18 -0.85 6.62
CA PRO A 42 -20.63 -0.02 7.73
C PRO A 42 -20.29 -0.57 9.13
N SER A 43 -19.54 -1.67 9.22
CA SER A 43 -19.21 -2.33 10.48
C SER A 43 -17.73 -2.67 10.56
N TYR A 44 -17.09 -2.23 11.65
CA TYR A 44 -15.71 -2.56 11.96
C TYR A 44 -15.52 -4.08 12.09
N GLN A 45 -16.43 -4.76 12.78
CA GLN A 45 -16.40 -6.22 12.94
C GLN A 45 -16.42 -6.93 11.59
N ARG A 46 -17.28 -6.46 10.68
CA ARG A 46 -17.37 -7.03 9.33
C ARG A 46 -16.09 -6.80 8.54
N ALA A 47 -15.53 -5.58 8.57
CA ALA A 47 -14.26 -5.29 7.91
C ALA A 47 -13.13 -6.19 8.44
N MET A 48 -13.02 -6.35 9.77
CA MET A 48 -12.02 -7.21 10.40
C MET A 48 -12.15 -8.67 9.95
N ALA A 49 -13.37 -9.21 9.95
CA ALA A 49 -13.62 -10.59 9.51
C ALA A 49 -13.28 -10.79 8.03
N GLU A 50 -13.68 -9.86 7.17
CA GLU A 50 -13.32 -9.88 5.74
C GLU A 50 -11.80 -9.78 5.53
N GLY A 51 -11.08 -9.00 6.34
CA GLY A 51 -9.62 -8.92 6.31
C GLY A 51 -8.92 -10.21 6.72
N LEU A 52 -9.42 -10.91 7.75
CA LEU A 52 -8.90 -12.22 8.14
C LEU A 52 -9.14 -13.28 7.04
N LEU A 53 -10.30 -13.24 6.38
CA LEU A 53 -10.59 -14.11 5.23
C LEU A 53 -9.64 -13.82 4.06
N ALA A 54 -9.39 -12.54 3.77
CA ALA A 54 -8.44 -12.14 2.73
C ALA A 54 -7.02 -12.64 3.05
N LEU A 55 -6.58 -12.53 4.31
CA LEU A 55 -5.30 -13.10 4.73
C LEU A 55 -5.24 -14.62 4.52
N GLN A 56 -6.28 -15.35 4.92
CA GLN A 56 -6.32 -16.81 4.74
C GLN A 56 -6.25 -17.21 3.27
N GLN A 57 -6.84 -16.42 2.36
CA GLN A 57 -6.78 -16.67 0.92
C GLN A 57 -5.37 -16.50 0.31
N LEU A 58 -4.47 -15.78 0.99
CA LEU A 58 -3.06 -15.65 0.57
C LEU A 58 -2.19 -16.84 0.99
N VAL A 59 -2.74 -17.76 1.79
CA VAL A 59 -2.01 -18.86 2.41
C VAL A 59 -2.43 -20.18 1.76
N GLU A 60 -1.49 -20.86 1.12
CA GLU A 60 -1.75 -22.18 0.51
C GLU A 60 -2.02 -23.26 1.56
N ASP A 61 -1.23 -23.26 2.65
CA ASP A 61 -1.39 -24.16 3.80
C ASP A 61 -1.53 -23.35 5.09
N LEU A 62 -2.75 -23.32 5.64
CA LEU A 62 -3.10 -22.54 6.84
C LEU A 62 -2.38 -23.02 8.09
N ASP A 63 -1.97 -24.29 8.17
CA ASP A 63 -1.22 -24.82 9.32
C ASP A 63 0.22 -24.31 9.30
N SER A 64 0.75 -24.05 8.10
CA SER A 64 2.10 -23.53 7.91
C SER A 64 2.16 -22.00 7.83
N GLY A 65 1.06 -21.31 7.51
CA GLY A 65 1.02 -19.86 7.34
C GLY A 65 1.71 -19.36 6.05
N PRO A 66 1.69 -18.04 5.77
CA PRO A 66 2.24 -17.49 4.54
C PRO A 66 3.77 -17.57 4.54
N ARG A 67 4.36 -18.30 3.59
CA ARG A 67 5.81 -18.47 3.47
C ARG A 67 6.38 -17.61 2.35
N ALA A 68 7.60 -17.13 2.54
CA ALA A 68 8.34 -16.37 1.54
C ALA A 68 8.97 -17.34 0.53
N ASP A 69 8.56 -17.28 -0.73
CA ASP A 69 9.21 -18.07 -1.77
C ASP A 69 10.68 -17.62 -1.96
N ALA A 70 11.51 -18.49 -2.53
CA ALA A 70 12.92 -18.19 -2.81
C ALA A 70 13.14 -16.93 -3.68
N GLY A 71 12.09 -16.45 -4.39
CA GLY A 71 12.09 -15.20 -5.17
C GLY A 71 11.47 -13.99 -4.46
N HIS A 72 10.90 -14.14 -3.26
CA HIS A 72 10.31 -13.06 -2.47
C HIS A 72 11.26 -12.52 -1.38
N ALA A 73 12.49 -13.05 -1.34
CA ALA A 73 13.56 -12.46 -0.54
C ALA A 73 13.79 -11.04 -1.04
N ALA A 74 13.42 -10.06 -0.21
CA ALA A 74 13.40 -8.63 -0.47
C ALA A 74 14.43 -8.21 -1.54
N ALA A 75 13.94 -7.92 -2.74
CA ALA A 75 14.76 -7.25 -3.74
C ALA A 75 15.25 -5.94 -3.10
N PRO A 76 16.57 -5.67 -3.10
CA PRO A 76 17.07 -4.38 -2.66
C PRO A 76 16.40 -3.29 -3.49
N PRO A 77 16.05 -2.12 -2.93
CA PRO A 77 15.54 -1.02 -3.74
C PRO A 77 16.59 -0.73 -4.81
N GLU A 78 16.20 -0.89 -6.09
CA GLU A 78 17.02 -0.45 -7.21
C GLU A 78 17.26 1.05 -7.01
N ARG A 79 18.48 1.38 -6.59
CA ARG A 79 18.98 2.75 -6.62
C ARG A 79 18.88 3.20 -8.07
N GLY A 80 17.97 4.13 -8.31
CA GLY A 80 17.66 4.67 -9.62
C GLY A 80 18.91 4.91 -10.45
N ARG A 81 19.02 4.16 -11.53
CA ARG A 81 19.87 4.49 -12.66
C ARG A 81 19.27 5.76 -13.26
N ALA A 82 19.84 6.90 -12.89
CA ALA A 82 19.56 8.16 -13.56
C ALA A 82 20.07 8.02 -14.99
N ASP A 83 19.14 7.76 -15.91
CA ASP A 83 19.38 7.85 -17.34
C ASP A 83 19.59 9.33 -17.68
N GLU A 84 20.82 9.64 -18.08
CA GLU A 84 21.23 10.94 -18.57
C GLU A 84 20.97 11.00 -20.08
N ALA A 85 20.05 11.88 -20.50
CA ALA A 85 20.06 12.47 -21.84
C ALA A 85 19.33 13.84 -21.85
N PRO A 86 19.97 14.92 -22.36
CA PRO A 86 19.33 16.21 -22.65
C PRO A 86 18.69 16.18 -24.08
N PRO A 87 18.00 17.22 -24.64
CA PRO A 87 18.04 18.65 -24.30
C PRO A 87 16.75 19.52 -24.48
N LYS A 88 16.90 20.80 -24.08
CA LYS A 88 16.52 22.06 -24.76
C LYS A 88 15.16 22.78 -24.50
N ALA A 89 15.35 24.01 -24.01
CA ALA A 89 14.72 25.29 -24.36
C ALA A 89 13.34 25.70 -23.79
N ALA A 90 13.40 26.68 -22.88
CA ALA A 90 12.38 27.73 -22.67
C ALA A 90 12.26 28.64 -23.92
N PRO A 91 11.27 29.57 -24.08
CA PRO A 91 10.47 30.23 -23.03
C PRO A 91 8.99 30.56 -23.38
N ALA A 92 8.22 31.08 -22.42
CA ALA A 92 7.48 32.35 -22.56
C ALA A 92 6.55 32.63 -21.35
N LYS A 93 6.48 33.91 -20.99
CA LYS A 93 5.68 34.52 -19.93
C LYS A 93 4.17 34.38 -20.20
N GLY A 94 3.38 34.19 -19.15
CA GLY A 94 1.91 34.24 -19.19
C GLY A 94 1.32 34.42 -17.79
N SER A 95 0.46 35.42 -17.65
CA SER A 95 0.00 36.07 -16.41
C SER A 95 -1.11 35.33 -15.62
N TYR A 96 -1.24 35.74 -14.34
CA TYR A 96 -2.48 35.87 -13.55
C TYR A 96 -2.88 34.72 -12.60
N PHE A 97 -2.35 34.77 -11.37
CA PHE A 97 -3.05 34.28 -10.17
C PHE A 97 -3.78 35.47 -9.52
N GLY A 98 -5.11 35.42 -9.51
CA GLY A 98 -5.96 36.39 -8.83
C GLY A 98 -6.21 36.00 -7.39
N PHE A 99 -5.65 36.77 -6.45
CA PHE A 99 -6.19 36.91 -5.11
C PHE A 99 -6.49 38.40 -4.90
N GLY A 100 -7.77 38.74 -4.91
CA GLY A 100 -8.25 40.08 -4.58
C GLY A 100 -8.05 40.39 -3.10
N PRO A 101 -7.98 41.67 -2.72
CA PRO A 101 -7.61 42.07 -1.37
C PRO A 101 -8.67 41.68 -0.34
N ALA A 102 -8.19 41.20 0.80
CA ALA A 102 -8.96 41.06 2.03
C ALA A 102 -9.49 42.43 2.46
N ARG A 103 -10.77 42.47 2.85
CA ARG A 103 -11.44 43.59 3.49
C ARG A 103 -11.90 43.13 4.87
#